data_AF-B6AWB3-F1
#
_entry.id   AF-B6AWB3-F1
#
_cell.length_a   1.000
_cell.length_b   1.000
_cell.length_c   1.000
_cell.angle_alpha   90.00
_cell.angle_beta   90.00
_cell.angle_gamma   90.00
#
_symmetry.space_group_name_H-M   'P 1'
#
loop_
_entity.id
_entity.type
_entity.pdbx_description
1 polymer ?
#
loop_
_entity_poly.entity_id
_entity_poly.type
_entity_poly.pdbx_seq_one_letter_code
_entity_poly.pdbx_strand_id
1 'polypeptide(L)'
;MRHLMRDYVLIMANTGMRHGTEALNLMWKHVTLFEDGGQQYLEMSVSGKTGRRDIICRSGTINYLKRIHERSEDIRHIPFEDLLKQRVDLPVFRLPDGTVSKNIHQTFRKFVTDAGLITCPRTGQNRTLYSLRHTYATFALLNDGMDIHALAVQMGTSIGMIERHYSHLTPRLKKDMLTGKRYELSREEYHEKDLQ
;
A
#
# COMPACT_ATOMS: atom_id res chain seq x y z
N MET A 1 -8.48 13.21 14.57
CA MET A 1 -7.69 11.96 14.68
C MET A 1 -8.28 10.77 13.92
N ARG A 2 -9.56 10.38 14.14
CA ARG A 2 -10.18 9.21 13.48
C ARG A 2 -10.08 9.21 11.95
N HIS A 3 -10.39 10.33 11.31
CA HIS A 3 -10.31 10.46 9.83
C HIS A 3 -8.89 10.28 9.30
N LEU A 4 -7.90 10.91 9.95
CA LEU A 4 -6.49 10.74 9.59
C LEU A 4 -6.05 9.28 9.74
N MET A 5 -6.45 8.59 10.81
CA MET A 5 -6.13 7.17 11.00
C MET A 5 -6.71 6.30 9.89
N ARG A 6 -7.95 6.54 9.47
CA ARG A 6 -8.56 5.82 8.34
C ARG A 6 -7.73 5.98 7.06
N ASP A 7 -7.44 7.21 6.68
CA ASP A 7 -6.71 7.47 5.43
C ASP A 7 -5.25 7.00 5.51
N TYR A 8 -4.62 7.12 6.68
CA TYR A 8 -3.30 6.55 6.96
C TYR A 8 -3.29 5.03 6.74
N VAL A 9 -4.22 4.29 7.37
CA VAL A 9 -4.34 2.83 7.21
C VAL A 9 -4.52 2.45 5.75
N LEU A 10 -5.41 3.15 5.04
CA LEU A 10 -5.69 2.89 3.63
C LEU A 10 -4.49 3.16 2.73
N ILE A 11 -3.77 4.27 2.92
CA ILE A 11 -2.56 4.56 2.14
C ILE A 11 -1.49 3.49 2.41
N MET A 12 -1.21 3.19 3.68
CA MET A 12 -0.19 2.20 4.05
C MET A 12 -0.48 0.79 3.48
N ALA A 13 -1.74 0.37 3.46
CA ALA A 13 -2.15 -0.93 2.91
C ALA A 13 -2.14 -0.98 1.37
N ASN A 14 -2.06 0.17 0.68
CA ASN A 14 -2.14 0.26 -0.78
C ASN A 14 -0.83 0.68 -1.47
N THR A 15 0.21 1.06 -0.71
CA THR A 15 1.49 1.49 -1.28
C THR A 15 2.65 0.55 -0.93
N GLY A 16 2.56 -0.17 0.19
CA GLY A 16 3.64 -1.01 0.68
C GLY A 16 4.82 -0.23 1.26
N MET A 17 4.71 1.09 1.46
CA MET A 17 5.76 1.90 2.12
C MET A 17 5.94 1.51 3.62
N ARG A 18 7.03 1.94 4.25
CA ARG A 18 7.27 1.73 5.69
C ARG A 18 6.52 2.77 6.51
N HIS A 19 5.75 2.32 7.51
CA HIS A 19 4.95 3.21 8.37
C HIS A 19 5.78 4.17 9.24
N GLY A 20 7.09 3.90 9.41
CA GLY A 20 7.99 4.73 10.19
C GLY A 20 8.48 5.93 9.40
N THR A 21 9.79 6.01 9.21
CA THR A 21 10.46 7.16 8.58
C THR A 21 9.90 7.52 7.21
N GLU A 22 9.57 6.54 6.36
CA GLU A 22 9.04 6.83 5.02
C GLU A 22 7.69 7.56 5.07
N ALA A 23 6.75 7.12 5.91
CA ALA A 23 5.45 7.78 6.05
C ALA A 23 5.57 9.13 6.74
N LEU A 24 6.40 9.24 7.78
CA LEU A 24 6.59 10.50 8.51
C LEU A 24 7.25 11.59 7.66
N ASN A 25 8.13 11.21 6.73
CA ASN A 25 8.83 12.14 5.84
C ASN A 25 8.07 12.42 4.53
N LEU A 26 6.89 11.83 4.33
CA LEU A 26 6.11 12.03 3.12
C LEU A 26 5.48 13.43 3.13
N MET A 27 5.79 14.22 2.10
CA MET A 27 5.36 15.60 1.92
C MET A 27 4.61 15.72 0.60
N TRP A 28 3.75 16.73 0.44
CA TRP A 28 2.99 16.93 -0.80
C TRP A 28 3.91 17.10 -2.02
N LYS A 29 5.09 17.71 -1.85
CA LYS A 29 6.15 17.78 -2.88
C LYS A 29 6.72 16.45 -3.35
N HIS A 30 6.47 15.36 -2.63
CA HIS A 30 6.93 14.02 -2.98
C HIS A 30 5.85 13.21 -3.73
N VAL A 31 4.66 13.78 -3.94
CA VAL A 31 3.55 13.12 -4.60
C VAL A 31 3.44 13.66 -6.03
N THR A 32 3.46 12.75 -7.00
CA THR A 32 3.40 13.09 -8.42
C THR A 32 2.25 12.33 -9.07
N LEU A 33 1.44 13.02 -9.89
CA LEU A 33 0.54 12.38 -10.85
C LEU A 33 1.13 12.55 -12.24
N PHE A 34 1.18 11.46 -13.00
CA PHE A 34 1.61 11.47 -14.39
C PHE A 34 0.70 10.58 -15.23
N GLU A 35 0.66 10.85 -16.53
CA GLU A 35 -0.08 10.05 -17.50
C GLU A 35 0.90 9.22 -18.33
N ASP A 36 0.58 7.95 -18.54
CA ASP A 36 1.30 7.07 -19.44
C ASP A 36 0.31 6.11 -20.11
N GLY A 37 0.42 5.92 -21.42
CA GLY A 37 -0.48 5.06 -22.19
C GLY A 37 -1.98 5.39 -22.05
N GLY A 38 -2.35 6.67 -21.82
CA GLY A 38 -3.73 7.09 -21.61
C GLY A 38 -4.30 6.78 -20.22
N GLN A 39 -3.45 6.31 -19.29
CA GLN A 39 -3.81 6.03 -17.91
C GLN A 39 -3.05 6.96 -16.95
N GLN A 40 -3.74 7.45 -15.93
CA GLN A 40 -3.12 8.24 -14.87
C GLN A 40 -2.53 7.33 -13.78
N TYR A 41 -1.31 7.63 -13.36
CA TYR A 41 -0.57 6.94 -12.31
C TYR A 41 -0.18 7.89 -11.18
N LEU A 42 -0.16 7.35 -9.97
CA LEU A 42 0.23 8.06 -8.76
C LEU A 42 1.57 7.52 -8.26
N GLU A 43 2.58 8.38 -8.24
CA GLU A 43 3.89 8.09 -7.72
C GLU A 43 4.13 8.82 -6.39
N MET A 44 4.86 8.17 -5.48
CA MET A 44 5.39 8.81 -4.29
C MET A 44 6.89 8.57 -4.18
N SER A 45 7.67 9.65 -4.01
CA SER A 45 9.07 9.57 -3.59
C SER A 45 9.15 9.36 -2.08
N VAL A 46 9.51 8.17 -1.62
CA VAL A 46 9.63 7.84 -0.21
C VAL A 46 11.09 7.75 0.21
N SER A 47 11.41 8.29 1.39
CA SER A 47 12.78 8.29 1.93
C SER A 47 12.81 7.77 3.36
N GLY A 48 13.67 6.78 3.60
CA GLY A 48 13.87 6.17 4.91
C GLY A 48 15.31 5.74 5.14
N LYS A 49 15.51 4.82 6.09
CA LYS A 49 16.86 4.32 6.45
C LYS A 49 17.61 3.69 5.28
N THR A 50 16.89 3.13 4.31
CA THR A 50 17.46 2.41 3.15
C THR A 50 17.65 3.32 1.93
N GLY A 51 17.52 4.63 2.08
CA GLY A 51 17.60 5.60 0.98
C GLY A 51 16.23 6.00 0.42
N ARG A 52 16.29 6.76 -0.67
CA ARG A 52 15.11 7.25 -1.42
C ARG A 52 14.75 6.25 -2.53
N ARG A 53 13.46 6.05 -2.75
CA ARG A 53 12.92 5.34 -3.93
C ARG A 53 11.57 5.92 -4.32
N ASP A 54 11.21 5.71 -5.57
CA ASP A 54 9.89 6.04 -6.08
C ASP A 54 9.03 4.78 -6.09
N ILE A 55 7.78 4.93 -5.63
CA ILE A 55 6.81 3.83 -5.57
C ILE A 55 5.56 4.20 -6.35
N ILE A 56 5.01 3.22 -7.07
CA ILE A 56 3.74 3.38 -7.79
C ILE A 56 2.61 2.95 -6.87
N CYS A 57 1.65 3.84 -6.66
CA CYS A 57 0.52 3.61 -5.78
C CYS A 57 -0.63 2.96 -6.55
N ARG A 58 -1.43 2.13 -5.87
CA ARG A 58 -2.70 1.66 -6.43
C ARG A 58 -3.61 2.85 -6.75
N SER A 59 -4.35 2.77 -7.86
CA SER A 59 -5.18 3.86 -8.39
C SER A 59 -6.10 4.50 -7.34
N GLY A 60 -6.73 3.70 -6.49
CA GLY A 60 -7.62 4.20 -5.42
C GLY A 60 -6.93 5.06 -4.35
N THR A 61 -5.60 5.06 -4.26
CA THR A 61 -4.83 5.80 -3.24
C THR A 61 -5.02 7.32 -3.40
N ILE A 62 -5.23 7.81 -4.62
CA ILE A 62 -5.48 9.24 -4.89
C ILE A 62 -6.68 9.77 -4.09
N ASN A 63 -7.73 8.97 -3.94
CA ASN A 63 -8.94 9.35 -3.22
C ASN A 63 -8.66 9.57 -1.73
N TYR A 64 -7.68 8.84 -1.18
CA TYR A 64 -7.32 8.94 0.23
C TYR A 64 -6.50 10.21 0.49
N LEU A 65 -5.64 10.58 -0.46
CA LEU A 65 -4.92 11.86 -0.45
C LEU A 65 -5.89 13.04 -0.59
N LYS A 66 -6.83 12.97 -1.56
CA LYS A 66 -7.87 14.00 -1.74
C LYS A 66 -8.64 14.26 -0.45
N ARG A 67 -9.03 13.21 0.28
CA ARG A 67 -9.69 13.34 1.59
C ARG A 67 -8.84 14.01 2.67
N ILE A 68 -7.51 13.80 2.68
CA ILE A 68 -6.62 14.48 3.62
C ILE A 68 -6.51 15.97 3.24
N HIS A 69 -6.32 16.25 1.95
CA HIS A 69 -6.26 17.61 1.40
C HIS A 69 -7.52 18.43 1.72
N GLU A 70 -8.71 17.90 1.45
CA GLU A 70 -10.00 18.57 1.70
C GLU A 70 -10.20 19.01 3.15
N ARG A 71 -9.57 18.32 4.09
CA ARG A 71 -9.66 18.61 5.52
C ARG A 71 -8.56 19.52 6.04
N SER A 72 -7.55 19.84 5.22
CA SER A 72 -6.40 20.64 5.64
C SER A 72 -6.70 22.12 5.44
N GLU A 73 -6.86 22.87 6.53
CA GLU A 73 -7.45 24.21 6.51
C GLU A 73 -6.65 25.23 5.70
N ASP A 74 -5.34 25.06 5.67
CA ASP A 74 -4.35 25.91 5.01
C ASP A 74 -4.16 25.63 3.51
N ILE A 75 -4.58 24.47 3.00
CA ILE A 75 -4.38 24.09 1.59
C ILE A 75 -5.66 23.72 0.85
N ARG A 76 -6.77 23.43 1.56
CA ARG A 76 -8.05 23.01 0.94
C ARG A 76 -8.63 23.98 -0.10
N HIS A 77 -8.19 25.23 -0.08
CA HIS A 77 -8.64 26.27 -1.02
C HIS A 77 -7.94 26.15 -2.38
N ILE A 78 -6.85 25.40 -2.47
CA ILE A 78 -6.11 25.12 -3.71
C ILE A 78 -6.72 23.85 -4.32
N PRO A 79 -7.04 23.80 -5.63
CA PRO A 79 -7.45 22.56 -6.26
C PRO A 79 -6.39 21.46 -6.08
N PHE A 80 -6.81 20.22 -5.83
CA PHE A 80 -5.89 19.12 -5.50
C PHE A 80 -4.79 18.91 -6.55
N GLU A 81 -5.14 18.98 -7.83
CA GLU A 81 -4.19 18.80 -8.94
C GLU A 81 -3.15 19.95 -8.98
N ASP A 82 -3.57 21.17 -8.65
CA ASP A 82 -2.68 22.34 -8.60
C ASP A 82 -1.75 22.28 -7.38
N LEU A 83 -2.22 21.76 -6.24
CA LEU A 83 -1.38 21.51 -5.08
C LEU A 83 -0.20 20.57 -5.42
N LEU A 84 -0.47 19.50 -6.15
CA LEU A 84 0.56 18.54 -6.56
C LEU A 84 1.57 19.17 -7.52
N LYS A 85 1.12 20.04 -8.43
CA LYS A 85 2.00 20.81 -9.33
C LYS A 85 2.85 21.84 -8.60
N GLN A 86 2.31 22.50 -7.57
CA GLN A 86 3.05 23.48 -6.76
C GLN A 86 4.14 22.86 -5.90
N ARG A 87 4.13 21.53 -5.69
CA ARG A 87 5.12 20.78 -4.91
C ARG A 87 5.32 21.38 -3.51
N VAL A 88 4.22 21.61 -2.80
CA VAL A 88 4.23 22.27 -1.49
C VAL A 88 4.99 21.44 -0.44
N ASP A 89 5.84 22.11 0.34
CA ASP A 89 6.66 21.50 1.39
C ASP A 89 5.90 21.33 2.71
N LEU A 90 4.77 20.62 2.65
CA LEU A 90 3.93 20.32 3.80
C LEU A 90 3.78 18.81 3.99
N PRO A 91 3.77 18.29 5.24
CA PRO A 91 3.55 16.87 5.50
C PRO A 91 2.20 16.39 4.96
N VAL A 92 2.17 15.18 4.38
CA VAL A 92 0.90 14.58 3.94
C VAL A 92 0.08 14.14 5.16
N PHE A 93 0.69 13.43 6.11
CA PHE A 93 -0.02 12.91 7.29
C PHE A 93 -0.07 13.93 8.43
N ARG A 94 -1.01 14.85 8.32
CA ARG A 94 -1.26 15.94 9.28
C ARG A 94 -2.74 16.04 9.65
N LEU A 95 -3.00 16.60 10.82
CA LEU A 95 -4.35 16.98 11.25
C LEU A 95 -4.83 18.24 10.49
N PRO A 96 -6.14 18.56 10.54
CA PRO A 96 -6.71 19.74 9.86
C PRO A 96 -5.98 21.05 10.12
N ASP A 97 -5.55 21.25 11.38
CA ASP A 97 -4.79 22.39 11.89
C ASP A 97 -3.30 22.40 11.48
N GLY A 98 -2.83 21.37 10.78
CA GLY A 98 -1.43 21.20 10.39
C GLY A 98 -0.56 20.42 11.36
N THR A 99 -1.09 20.03 12.52
CA THR A 99 -0.32 19.28 13.51
C THR A 99 0.02 17.88 13.00
N VAL A 100 1.32 17.53 13.00
CA VAL A 100 1.79 16.16 12.73
C VAL A 100 1.76 15.35 14.02
N SER A 101 0.96 14.28 14.05
CA SER A 101 0.82 13.47 15.25
C SER A 101 2.00 12.52 15.48
N LYS A 102 2.62 12.59 16.65
CA LYS A 102 3.62 11.61 17.11
C LYS A 102 3.01 10.30 17.62
N ASN A 103 1.69 10.26 17.83
CA ASN A 103 0.99 9.17 18.53
C ASN A 103 0.23 8.22 17.58
N ILE A 104 0.58 8.18 16.28
CA ILE A 104 -0.08 7.31 15.29
C ILE A 104 -0.01 5.83 15.72
N HIS A 105 1.12 5.38 16.26
CA HIS A 105 1.29 4.01 16.74
C HIS A 105 0.30 3.64 17.85
N GLN A 106 0.18 4.49 18.88
CA GLN A 106 -0.72 4.27 20.01
C GLN A 106 -2.18 4.34 19.56
N THR A 107 -2.50 5.31 18.70
CA THR A 107 -3.84 5.47 18.13
C THR A 107 -4.25 4.26 17.30
N PHE A 108 -3.35 3.72 16.47
CA PHE A 108 -3.60 2.50 15.71
C PHE A 108 -3.81 1.30 16.63
N ARG A 109 -2.93 1.11 17.65
CA ARG A 109 -3.08 0.02 18.62
C ARG A 109 -4.43 0.09 19.33
N LYS A 110 -4.84 1.28 19.77
CA LYS A 110 -6.16 1.49 20.38
C LYS A 110 -7.28 1.14 19.39
N PHE A 111 -7.21 1.66 18.17
CA PHE A 111 -8.21 1.40 17.12
C PHE A 111 -8.40 -0.10 16.85
N VAL A 112 -7.32 -0.87 16.68
CA VAL A 112 -7.45 -2.33 16.44
C VAL A 112 -7.86 -3.09 17.69
N THR A 113 -7.54 -2.60 18.89
CA THR A 113 -7.98 -3.21 20.16
C THR A 113 -9.47 -3.01 20.35
N ASP A 114 -9.95 -1.77 20.19
CA ASP A 114 -11.37 -1.42 20.29
C ASP A 114 -12.21 -2.17 19.23
N ALA A 115 -11.62 -2.50 18.07
CA ALA A 115 -12.25 -3.32 17.03
C ALA A 115 -12.18 -4.84 17.27
N GLY A 116 -11.54 -5.32 18.35
CA GLY A 116 -11.35 -6.75 18.60
C GLY A 116 -10.36 -7.44 17.64
N LEU A 117 -9.52 -6.66 16.96
CA LEU A 117 -8.58 -7.11 15.93
C LEU A 117 -7.12 -6.95 16.37
N ILE A 118 -6.81 -6.76 17.65
CA ILE A 118 -5.42 -6.63 18.08
C ILE A 118 -4.63 -7.93 17.84
N THR A 119 -5.20 -9.10 18.13
CA THR A 119 -4.50 -10.38 17.98
C THR A 119 -4.91 -11.07 16.69
N CYS A 120 -3.93 -11.54 15.91
CA CYS A 120 -4.19 -12.35 14.73
C CYS A 120 -4.56 -13.77 15.16
N PRO A 121 -5.75 -14.30 14.79
CA PRO A 121 -6.18 -15.63 15.23
C PRO A 121 -5.31 -16.75 14.64
N ARG A 122 -4.67 -16.53 13.48
CA ARG A 122 -3.81 -17.52 12.83
C ARG A 122 -2.42 -17.61 13.47
N THR A 123 -1.83 -16.47 13.83
CA THR A 123 -0.43 -16.42 14.29
C THR A 123 -0.29 -16.20 15.79
N GLY A 124 -1.36 -15.84 16.49
CA GLY A 124 -1.32 -15.43 17.90
C GLY A 124 -0.60 -14.10 18.15
N GLN A 125 -0.08 -13.45 17.11
CA GLN A 125 0.70 -12.23 17.24
C GLN A 125 -0.17 -10.97 17.19
N ASN A 126 0.29 -9.92 17.84
CA ASN A 126 -0.38 -8.61 17.80
C ASN A 126 -0.19 -7.93 16.44
N ARG A 127 -1.29 -7.43 15.86
CA ARG A 127 -1.28 -6.56 14.69
C ARG A 127 -0.66 -5.22 15.06
N THR A 128 0.25 -4.76 14.20
CA THR A 128 0.94 -3.48 14.30
C THR A 128 0.79 -2.71 13.00
N LEU A 129 1.29 -1.47 12.93
CA LEU A 129 1.34 -0.74 11.66
C LEU A 129 2.14 -1.49 10.58
N TYR A 130 3.12 -2.31 10.98
CA TYR A 130 3.89 -3.14 10.06
C TYR A 130 3.02 -4.23 9.40
N SER A 131 1.93 -4.64 10.06
CA SER A 131 0.97 -5.58 9.48
C SER A 131 0.31 -5.04 8.21
N LEU A 132 0.13 -3.72 8.07
CA LEU A 132 -0.45 -3.12 6.85
C LEU A 132 0.46 -3.33 5.63
N ARG A 133 1.78 -3.22 5.84
CA ARG A 133 2.77 -3.50 4.81
C ARG A 133 2.79 -4.98 4.41
N HIS A 134 2.54 -5.89 5.37
CA HIS A 134 2.36 -7.31 5.07
C HIS A 134 1.06 -7.59 4.30
N THR A 135 -0.02 -6.86 4.61
CA THR A 135 -1.27 -6.95 3.86
C THR A 135 -1.08 -6.55 2.40
N TYR A 136 -0.40 -5.42 2.16
CA TYR A 136 -0.07 -4.99 0.79
C TYR A 136 0.67 -6.07 0.00
N ALA A 137 1.75 -6.62 0.56
CA ALA A 137 2.56 -7.64 -0.09
C ALA A 137 1.74 -8.91 -0.39
N THR A 138 0.89 -9.32 0.54
CA THR A 138 0.03 -10.49 0.37
C THR A 138 -0.94 -10.30 -0.78
N PHE A 139 -1.58 -9.13 -0.89
CA PHE A 139 -2.49 -8.84 -2.00
C PHE A 139 -1.76 -8.68 -3.33
N ALA A 140 -0.60 -8.02 -3.34
CA ALA A 140 0.23 -7.88 -4.54
C ALA A 140 0.61 -9.25 -5.12
N LEU A 141 0.99 -10.20 -4.26
CA LEU A 141 1.32 -11.56 -4.70
C LEU A 141 0.05 -12.32 -5.11
N LEU A 142 -0.95 -12.44 -4.22
CA LEU A 142 -2.07 -13.37 -4.40
C LEU A 142 -3.12 -12.90 -5.40
N ASN A 143 -3.40 -11.60 -5.43
CA ASN A 143 -4.52 -11.07 -6.22
C ASN A 143 -4.04 -10.46 -7.54
N ASP A 144 -2.87 -9.82 -7.53
CA ASP A 144 -2.36 -9.13 -8.73
C ASP A 144 -1.28 -9.94 -9.47
N GLY A 145 -0.83 -11.07 -8.90
CA GLY A 145 0.20 -11.91 -9.50
C GLY A 145 1.55 -11.21 -9.66
N MET A 146 1.83 -10.19 -8.84
CA MET A 146 3.05 -9.39 -8.95
C MET A 146 4.30 -10.25 -8.76
N ASP A 147 5.27 -10.09 -9.65
CA ASP A 147 6.55 -10.77 -9.53
C ASP A 147 7.31 -10.38 -8.24
N ILE A 148 8.04 -11.34 -7.66
CA ILE A 148 8.77 -11.17 -6.39
C ILE A 148 9.83 -10.06 -6.51
N HIS A 149 10.53 -9.96 -7.64
CA HIS A 149 11.52 -8.90 -7.84
C HIS A 149 10.85 -7.53 -7.89
N ALA A 150 9.75 -7.39 -8.65
CA ALA A 150 8.99 -6.14 -8.72
C ALA A 150 8.47 -5.72 -7.32
N LEU A 151 7.95 -6.67 -6.54
CA LEU A 151 7.50 -6.41 -5.17
C LEU A 151 8.66 -6.00 -4.25
N ALA A 152 9.82 -6.63 -4.38
CA ALA A 152 11.01 -6.31 -3.60
C ALA A 152 11.47 -4.86 -3.86
N VAL A 153 11.48 -4.43 -5.13
CA VAL A 153 11.79 -3.04 -5.53
C VAL A 153 10.76 -2.07 -4.97
N GLN A 154 9.46 -2.31 -5.19
CA GLN A 154 8.37 -1.48 -4.70
C GLN A 154 8.43 -1.28 -3.17
N MET A 155 8.64 -2.37 -2.43
CA MET A 155 8.71 -2.33 -0.98
C MET A 155 10.07 -1.82 -0.48
N GLY A 156 11.12 -1.83 -1.29
CA GLY A 156 12.49 -1.49 -0.89
C GLY A 156 13.06 -2.49 0.11
N THR A 157 12.96 -3.78 -0.19
CA THR A 157 13.48 -4.89 0.62
C THR A 157 14.20 -5.90 -0.29
N SER A 158 14.98 -6.82 0.28
CA SER A 158 15.59 -7.89 -0.52
C SER A 158 14.58 -8.96 -0.92
N ILE A 159 14.82 -9.61 -2.06
CA ILE A 159 14.08 -10.79 -2.53
C ILE A 159 14.06 -11.88 -1.45
N GLY A 160 15.23 -12.20 -0.88
CA GLY A 160 15.32 -13.22 0.17
C GLY A 160 14.46 -12.91 1.40
N MET A 161 14.23 -11.63 1.73
CA MET A 161 13.27 -11.27 2.79
C MET A 161 11.82 -11.51 2.37
N ILE A 162 11.45 -11.19 1.13
CA ILE A 162 10.11 -11.50 0.59
C ILE A 162 9.90 -13.01 0.58
N GLU A 163 10.84 -13.79 0.04
CA GLU A 163 10.75 -15.25 0.01
C GLU A 163 10.64 -15.85 1.41
N ARG A 164 11.47 -15.41 2.37
CA ARG A 164 11.41 -15.93 3.74
C ARG A 164 10.05 -15.66 4.40
N HIS A 165 9.39 -14.56 4.06
CA HIS A 165 8.09 -14.20 4.62
C HIS A 165 6.90 -14.80 3.86
N TYR A 166 7.00 -15.01 2.54
CA TYR A 166 5.86 -15.36 1.69
C TYR A 166 6.04 -16.64 0.87
N SER A 167 7.12 -17.41 1.05
CA SER A 167 7.36 -18.69 0.37
C SER A 167 6.22 -19.69 0.55
N HIS A 168 5.54 -19.64 1.68
CA HIS A 168 4.36 -20.46 1.97
C HIS A 168 3.15 -20.13 1.07
N LEU A 169 3.14 -18.96 0.42
CA LEU A 169 2.13 -18.58 -0.57
C LEU A 169 2.48 -19.10 -1.97
N THR A 170 3.74 -19.43 -2.25
CA THR A 170 4.22 -19.90 -3.56
C THR A 170 3.43 -21.11 -4.10
N PRO A 171 3.09 -22.14 -3.30
CA PRO A 171 2.28 -23.25 -3.80
C PRO A 171 0.87 -22.83 -4.22
N ARG A 172 0.27 -21.85 -3.52
CA ARG A 172 -1.05 -21.30 -3.88
C ARG A 172 -0.99 -20.43 -5.12
N LEU A 173 0.05 -19.61 -5.25
CA LEU A 173 0.29 -18.75 -6.41
C LEU A 173 0.52 -19.59 -7.68
N LYS A 174 1.31 -20.65 -7.54
CA LYS A 174 1.63 -21.57 -8.63
C LYS A 174 0.69 -22.76 -8.70
N LYS A 175 -0.51 -22.69 -8.12
CA LYS A 175 -1.43 -23.84 -8.05
C LYS A 175 -1.66 -24.45 -9.44
N ASP A 176 -1.92 -23.61 -10.45
CA ASP A 176 -2.25 -24.09 -11.80
C ASP A 176 -1.00 -24.64 -12.52
N MET A 177 0.17 -24.07 -12.25
CA MET A 177 1.46 -24.58 -12.71
C MET A 177 1.85 -25.90 -12.04
N LEU A 178 1.57 -26.05 -10.74
CA LEU A 178 1.95 -27.20 -9.91
C LEU A 178 0.99 -28.37 -10.05
N THR A 179 -0.30 -28.11 -10.30
CA THR A 179 -1.28 -29.18 -10.59
C THR A 179 -1.12 -29.76 -11.98
N GLY A 180 -0.36 -29.11 -12.86
CA GLY A 180 -0.24 -29.50 -14.27
C GLY A 180 -1.56 -29.36 -15.03
N LYS A 181 -1.58 -29.81 -16.29
CA LYS A 181 -2.81 -29.86 -17.09
C LYS A 181 -3.79 -30.84 -16.43
N ARG A 182 -5.04 -30.42 -16.25
CA ARG A 182 -6.10 -31.31 -15.78
C ARG A 182 -6.47 -32.29 -16.87
N TYR A 183 -5.81 -33.45 -16.88
CA TYR A 183 -6.07 -34.54 -17.84
C TYR A 183 -7.47 -35.17 -17.72
N GLU A 184 -8.24 -34.78 -16.70
CA GLU A 184 -9.63 -35.21 -16.48
C GLU A 184 -10.65 -34.39 -17.28
N LEU A 185 -10.28 -33.20 -17.79
CA LEU A 185 -11.16 -32.38 -18.62
C LEU A 185 -11.13 -32.88 -20.06
N SER A 186 -12.29 -32.91 -20.72
CA SER A 186 -12.33 -33.18 -22.16
C SER A 186 -11.59 -32.07 -22.93
N ARG A 187 -11.14 -32.38 -24.16
CA ARG A 187 -10.43 -31.41 -25.01
C ARG A 187 -11.22 -30.11 -25.22
N GLU A 188 -12.54 -30.19 -25.26
CA GLU A 188 -13.45 -29.07 -25.47
C GLU A 188 -13.57 -28.20 -24.21
N GLU A 189 -13.71 -28.82 -23.03
CA GLU A 189 -13.83 -28.11 -21.74
C GLU A 189 -12.54 -27.40 -21.30
N TYR A 190 -11.39 -27.89 -21.78
CA TYR A 190 -10.10 -27.25 -21.51
C TYR A 190 -9.93 -25.96 -22.34
N HIS A 191 -10.36 -25.97 -23.60
CA HIS A 191 -10.24 -24.81 -24.50
C HIS A 191 -11.14 -23.64 -24.10
N GLU A 192 -12.32 -23.89 -23.54
CA GLU A 192 -13.21 -22.84 -23.04
C GLU A 192 -12.65 -22.09 -21.81
N LYS A 193 -11.84 -22.76 -20.98
CA LYS A 193 -11.26 -22.15 -19.76
C LYS A 193 -9.99 -21.34 -19.99
N ASP A 194 -9.23 -21.61 -21.05
CA ASP A 194 -8.04 -20.82 -21.42
C ASP A 194 -8.42 -19.49 -22.13
N LEU A 195 -9.69 -19.32 -22.51
CA LEU A 195 -10.21 -18.14 -23.25
C LEU A 195 -10.98 -17.13 -22.36
N GLN A 196 -11.10 -17.38 -21.05
CA GLN A 196 -11.66 -16.46 -20.04
C GLN A 196 -10.56 -15.84 -19.17
#